data_AF-A0A7G8IP48-F1
#
_entry.id   AF-A0A7G8IP48-F1
#
_cell.length_a   1.000
_cell.length_b   1.000
_cell.length_c   1.000
_cell.angle_alpha   90.00
_cell.angle_beta   90.00
_cell.angle_gamma   90.00
#
_symmetry.space_group_name_H-M   'P 1'
#
loop_
_entity.id
_entity.type
_entity.pdbx_description
1 polymer ?
#
loop_
_entity_poly.entity_id
_entity_poly.type
_entity_poly.pdbx_seq_one_letter_code
_entity_poly.pdbx_strand_id
1 'polypeptide(L)' 'MPSTPTTTVQARAKAVLLEFLKFRVLAAEEDFFANNDRQQRREWLSVMHPQSLVLTDEQLDHVWHQAHALYGSH' A
#
# COMPACT_ATOMS: atom_id res chain seq x y z
N MET A 1 16.94 -12.70 -24.56
CA MET A 1 17.19 -12.65 -23.10
C MET A 1 15.87 -12.33 -22.41
N PRO A 2 15.32 -13.16 -21.51
CA PRO A 2 14.22 -12.73 -20.67
C PRO A 2 14.77 -12.23 -19.33
N SER A 3 14.94 -10.91 -19.21
CA SER A 3 14.94 -10.20 -17.92
C SER A 3 13.45 -10.03 -17.54
N THR A 4 12.88 -10.31 -16.37
CA THR A 4 13.32 -10.28 -14.97
C THR A 4 12.27 -11.02 -14.08
N PRO A 5 12.65 -11.79 -13.03
CA PRO A 5 11.70 -12.41 -12.09
C PRO A 5 11.01 -11.42 -11.12
N THR A 6 11.37 -10.14 -11.15
CA THR A 6 10.95 -9.14 -10.15
C THR A 6 9.48 -8.69 -10.30
N THR A 7 8.87 -8.83 -11.48
CA THR A 7 7.52 -8.33 -11.77
C THR A 7 6.43 -9.09 -10.99
N THR A 8 6.59 -10.41 -10.85
CA THR A 8 5.64 -11.26 -10.11
C THR A 8 5.69 -10.99 -8.60
N VAL A 9 6.89 -10.75 -8.06
CA VAL A 9 7.07 -10.42 -6.64
C VAL A 9 6.40 -9.09 -6.30
N GLN A 10 6.56 -8.08 -7.17
CA GLN A 10 5.93 -6.77 -6.99
C GLN A 10 4.40 -6.85 -7.12
N ALA A 11 3.86 -7.61 -8.10
CA ALA A 11 2.42 -7.79 -8.23
C ALA A 11 1.80 -8.43 -6.98
N ARG A 12 2.46 -9.44 -6.41
CA ARG A 12 2.04 -10.05 -5.15
C ARG A 12 2.13 -9.09 -3.98
N ALA A 13 3.22 -8.34 -3.85
CA ALA A 13 3.39 -7.35 -2.80
C ALA A 13 2.29 -6.26 -2.84
N LYS A 14 1.89 -5.82 -4.03
CA LYS A 14 0.75 -4.90 -4.22
C LYS A 14 -0.57 -5.51 -3.74
N ALA A 15 -0.87 -6.75 -4.13
CA ALA A 15 -2.09 -7.44 -3.72
C ALA A 15 -2.17 -7.62 -2.20
N VAL A 16 -1.09 -8.12 -1.59
CA VAL A 16 -1.01 -8.32 -0.14
C VAL A 16 -1.11 -6.98 0.61
N LEU A 17 -0.50 -5.92 0.09
CA LEU A 17 -0.62 -4.59 0.67
C LEU A 17 -2.06 -4.06 0.59
N LEU A 18 -2.78 -4.27 -0.53
CA LEU A 18 -4.20 -3.91 -0.64
C LEU A 18 -5.07 -4.66 0.38
N GLU A 19 -4.85 -5.96 0.54
CA GLU A 19 -5.58 -6.76 1.53
C GLU A 19 -5.31 -6.29 2.95
N PHE A 20 -4.05 -5.96 3.27
CA PHE A 20 -3.68 -5.38 4.56
C PHE A 20 -4.38 -4.03 4.78
N LEU A 21 -4.35 -3.15 3.78
CA LEU A 21 -4.99 -1.83 3.84
C LEU A 21 -6.50 -1.94 4.04
N LYS A 22 -7.17 -2.91 3.42
CA LYS A 22 -8.61 -3.17 3.62
C LYS A 22 -8.98 -3.21 5.11
N PHE A 23 -8.29 -4.03 5.89
CA PHE A 23 -8.59 -4.18 7.31
C PHE A 23 -8.23 -2.93 8.12
N ARG A 24 -7.17 -2.22 7.72
CA ARG A 24 -6.74 -0.99 8.39
C ARG A 24 -7.72 0.16 8.16
N VAL A 25 -8.20 0.32 6.93
CA VAL A 25 -9.20 1.33 6.56
C VAL A 25 -10.51 1.08 7.29
N LEU A 26 -11.00 -0.17 7.26
CA LEU A 26 -12.23 -0.56 7.96
C LEU A 26 -12.15 -0.34 9.49
N ALA A 27 -10.95 -0.37 10.07
CA ALA A 27 -10.73 -0.18 11.51
C ALA A 27 -10.45 1.28 11.91
N ALA A 28 -10.04 2.13 10.97
CA ALA A 28 -9.63 3.52 11.23
C ALA A 28 -10.63 4.56 10.71
N GLU A 29 -11.77 4.10 10.19
CA GLU A 29 -12.93 4.92 9.78
C GLU A 29 -12.52 6.05 8.80
N GLU A 30 -13.13 7.23 8.88
CA GLU A 30 -12.95 8.30 7.89
C GLU A 30 -11.55 8.95 7.93
N ASP A 31 -10.83 8.85 9.04
CA ASP A 31 -9.56 9.55 9.25
C ASP A 31 -8.34 8.81 8.68
N PHE A 32 -8.48 7.54 8.25
CA PHE A 32 -7.33 6.74 7.82
C PHE A 32 -6.52 7.39 6.68
N PHE A 33 -7.21 8.05 5.76
CA PHE A 33 -6.60 8.69 4.59
C PHE A 33 -6.42 10.21 4.75
N ALA A 34 -6.83 10.80 5.88
CA ALA A 34 -6.74 12.24 6.11
C ALA A 34 -5.30 12.74 6.15
N ASN A 35 -4.35 11.91 6.61
CA ASN A 35 -2.92 12.23 6.62
C ASN A 35 -2.19 11.49 5.49
N ASN A 36 -2.02 12.17 4.36
CA ASN A 36 -1.52 11.57 3.11
C ASN A 36 -0.03 11.82 2.83
N ASP A 37 0.77 12.09 3.88
CA ASP A 37 2.19 12.32 3.71
C ASP A 37 2.94 11.03 3.32
N ARG A 38 3.71 11.10 2.23
CA ARG A 38 4.41 9.93 1.66
C ARG A 38 5.48 9.39 2.60
N GLN A 39 6.17 10.26 3.33
CA GLN A 39 7.23 9.84 4.24
C GLN A 39 6.63 9.15 5.47
N GLN A 40 5.62 9.75 6.10
CA GLN A 40 4.89 9.14 7.22
C GLN A 40 4.26 7.80 6.83
N ARG A 41 3.68 7.70 5.62
CA ARG A 41 3.15 6.42 5.11
C ARG A 41 4.23 5.35 5.05
N ARG A 42 5.41 5.69 4.52
CA ARG A 42 6.52 4.73 4.38
C ARG A 42 7.09 4.32 5.74
N GLU A 43 7.25 5.26 6.66
CA GLU A 43 7.66 4.99 8.03
C GLU A 43 6.65 4.07 8.73
N TRP A 44 5.36 4.36 8.60
CA TRP A 44 4.30 3.51 9.14
C TRP A 44 4.30 2.10 8.53
N LEU A 45 4.45 1.98 7.20
CA LEU A 45 4.57 0.69 6.53
C LEU A 45 5.82 -0.08 6.95
N SER A 46 6.91 0.59 7.28
CA SER A 46 8.13 -0.07 7.77
C SER A 46 7.90 -0.81 9.10
N VAL A 47 7.01 -0.30 9.94
CA VAL A 47 6.67 -0.89 11.23
C VAL A 47 5.57 -1.95 11.07
N MET A 48 4.51 -1.63 10.33
CA MET A 48 3.31 -2.46 10.27
C MET A 48 3.36 -3.56 9.21
N HIS A 49 4.07 -3.31 8.11
CA HIS A 49 4.07 -4.19 6.94
C HIS A 49 5.38 -4.06 6.13
N PRO A 50 6.55 -4.41 6.72
CA PRO A 50 7.87 -4.15 6.12
C PRO A 50 8.06 -4.83 4.77
N GLN A 51 7.35 -5.93 4.51
CA GLN A 51 7.36 -6.63 3.22
C GLN A 51 6.85 -5.77 2.05
N SER A 52 6.09 -4.70 2.31
CA SER A 52 5.69 -3.74 1.27
C SER A 52 6.80 -2.79 0.83
N LEU A 53 7.90 -2.66 1.60
CA LEU A 53 9.03 -1.79 1.25
C LEU A 53 9.83 -2.26 0.03
N VAL A 54 9.52 -3.46 -0.49
CA VAL A 54 10.00 -3.92 -1.80
C VAL A 54 9.43 -3.09 -2.95
N LEU A 55 8.31 -2.40 -2.72
CA LEU A 55 7.66 -1.51 -3.68
C LEU A 55 8.34 -0.14 -3.68
N THR A 56 8.44 0.48 -4.86
CA THR A 56 8.90 1.86 -4.97
C THR A 56 7.85 2.82 -4.41
N ASP A 57 8.25 4.07 -4.12
CA ASP A 57 7.31 5.08 -3.63
C ASP A 57 6.13 5.31 -4.58
N GLU A 58 6.39 5.29 -5.89
CA GLU A 58 5.34 5.40 -6.92
C GLU A 58 4.35 4.23 -6.86
N GLN A 59 4.84 3.01 -6.63
CA GLN A 59 4.00 1.83 -6.51
C GLN A 59 3.19 1.83 -5.22
N LEU A 60 3.80 2.27 -4.12
CA LEU A 60 3.10 2.47 -2.85
C LEU A 60 2.01 3.53 -3.00
N ASP A 61 2.28 4.62 -3.72
CA ASP A 61 1.30 5.68 -4.02
C ASP A 61 0.13 5.16 -4.84
N HIS A 62 0.41 4.34 -5.86
CA HIS A 62 -0.62 3.71 -6.67
C HIS A 62 -1.51 2.79 -5.83
N VAL A 63 -0.92 1.93 -4.99
CA VAL A 63 -1.66 1.04 -4.09
C VAL A 63 -2.48 1.84 -3.09
N TRP A 64 -1.94 2.95 -2.58
CA TRP A 64 -2.65 3.81 -1.63
C TRP A 64 -3.87 4.48 -2.26
N HIS A 65 -3.73 5.06 -3.44
CA HIS A 65 -4.86 5.63 -4.19
C HIS A 65 -5.90 4.57 -4.53
N GLN A 66 -5.46 3.37 -4.90
CA GLN A 66 -6.36 2.25 -5.18
C GLN A 66 -7.12 1.81 -3.92
N ALA A 67 -6.45 1.73 -2.76
CA ALA A 67 -7.10 1.43 -1.49
C ALA A 67 -8.11 2.52 -1.10
N HIS A 68 -7.78 3.79 -1.30
CA HIS A 68 -8.70 4.90 -1.06
C HIS A 68 -9.94 4.82 -1.95
N ALA A 69 -9.78 4.52 -3.24
CA ALA A 69 -10.91 4.36 -4.15
C ALA A 69 -11.79 3.13 -3.84
N LEU A 70 -11.19 2.04 -3.32
CA LEU A 70 -11.91 0.79 -3.04
C LEU A 70 -12.55 0.75 -1.66
N TYR A 71 -11.90 1.33 -0.66
CA TYR A 71 -12.26 1.20 0.75
C TYR A 71 -12.51 2.54 1.44
N GLY A 72 -12.13 3.66 0.82
CA GLY A 72 -12.48 4.98 1.33
C GLY A 72 -13.99 5.13 1.39
N SER A 73 -14.47 5.67 2.50
CA SER A 73 -15.89 5.99 2.66
C SER A 73 -16.25 7.09 1.66
N HIS A 74 -17.29 6.87 0.86
CA HIS A 74 -17.90 7.87 -0.02
C HIS A 74 -19.13 8.47 0.65
#